data_AF-A0A1I7TXR2-F1
#
_entry.id   AF-A0A1I7TXR2-F1
#
_cell.length_a   1.000
_cell.length_b   1.000
_cell.length_c   1.000
_cell.angle_alpha   90.00
_cell.angle_beta   90.00
_cell.angle_gamma   90.00
#
_symmetry.space_group_name_H-M   'P 1'
#
loop_
_entity.id
_entity.type
_entity.pdbx_description
1 polymer ?
#
loop_
_entity_poly.entity_id
_entity_poly.type
_entity_poly.pdbx_seq_one_letter_code
_entity_poly.pdbx_strand_id
1 'polypeptide(L)'
;MVVSCSENYSYLNSIEFTSIVYHCLTIVEVPIHVYVGYLILFKSPNSMKTVKWYMFNVHFWISLLDVSFSFLTAPYILFPTFSGYGSGFLMWLGVDPFVQTTLVIILTGTTVLSIAVLFENRYTIMDSSYGFWSHVRKSLLIIFQLAAVTYFIPFYYLLPDQTSGLEVIMEVFVRSYEEDVTAINNICLLIVSNHGIVTTISIMFIHKPYRDATFRYLRTERKPKAEPFSVVLPTAIA
;
A
#
# COMPACT_ATOMS: atom_id res chain seq x y z
N MET A 1 -12.75 -10.15 -39.47
CA MET A 1 -13.96 -10.24 -38.63
C MET A 1 -14.25 -8.82 -38.17
N VAL A 2 -15.41 -8.24 -38.53
CA VAL A 2 -15.72 -6.85 -38.15
C VAL A 2 -16.17 -6.88 -36.69
N VAL A 3 -15.40 -6.23 -35.81
CA VAL A 3 -15.77 -6.06 -34.40
C VAL A 3 -16.93 -5.06 -34.35
N SER A 4 -18.15 -5.54 -34.08
CA SER A 4 -19.27 -4.65 -33.77
C SER A 4 -19.18 -4.26 -32.29
N CYS A 5 -18.78 -3.02 -31.99
CA CYS A 5 -18.90 -2.48 -30.64
C CYS A 5 -20.39 -2.43 -30.25
N SER A 6 -20.75 -3.14 -29.20
CA SER A 6 -22.02 -2.94 -28.50
C SER A 6 -21.97 -1.57 -27.82
N GLU A 7 -22.90 -0.67 -28.15
CA GLU A 7 -23.04 0.64 -27.48
C GLU A 7 -23.54 0.53 -26.04
N ASN A 8 -23.94 -0.67 -25.58
CA ASN A 8 -24.37 -0.92 -24.20
C ASN A 8 -23.20 -1.45 -23.38
N TYR A 9 -22.29 -0.57 -22.94
CA TYR A 9 -21.30 -0.89 -21.91
C TYR A 9 -21.59 -0.09 -20.64
N SER A 10 -21.44 -0.73 -19.47
CA SER A 10 -21.64 -0.04 -18.20
C SER A 10 -20.61 1.08 -17.98
N TYR A 11 -21.03 2.27 -17.54
CA TYR A 11 -20.12 3.37 -17.19
C TYR A 11 -19.10 2.97 -16.11
N LEU A 12 -19.45 2.03 -15.22
CA LEU A 12 -18.53 1.50 -14.21
C LEU A 12 -17.34 0.73 -14.81
N ASN A 13 -17.49 0.25 -16.05
CA ASN A 13 -16.45 -0.44 -16.81
C ASN A 13 -15.64 0.54 -17.68
N SER A 14 -15.91 1.84 -17.59
CA SER A 14 -15.19 2.85 -18.37
C SER A 14 -13.88 3.24 -17.68
N ILE A 15 -12.91 3.65 -18.50
CA ILE A 15 -11.67 4.20 -17.96
C ILE A 15 -11.93 5.57 -17.33
N GLU A 16 -12.85 6.35 -17.87
CA GLU A 16 -13.20 7.67 -17.38
C GLU A 16 -13.69 7.59 -15.92
N PHE A 17 -14.59 6.64 -15.64
CA PHE A 17 -15.03 6.39 -14.26
C PHE A 17 -13.86 6.01 -13.35
N THR A 18 -13.05 5.04 -13.78
CA THR A 18 -11.92 4.52 -12.99
C THR A 18 -10.89 5.63 -12.69
N SER A 19 -10.55 6.45 -13.68
CA SER A 19 -9.64 7.59 -13.55
C SER A 19 -10.18 8.66 -12.59
N ILE A 20 -11.46 9.03 -12.69
CA ILE A 20 -12.09 9.98 -11.76
C ILE A 20 -12.03 9.46 -10.33
N VAL A 21 -12.37 8.19 -10.11
CA VAL A 21 -12.31 7.59 -8.77
C VAL A 21 -10.89 7.65 -8.22
N TYR A 22 -9.88 7.27 -9.01
CA TYR A 22 -8.48 7.35 -8.58
C TYR A 22 -8.05 8.77 -8.19
N HIS A 23 -8.40 9.79 -8.99
CA HIS A 23 -8.07 11.17 -8.65
C HIS A 23 -8.79 11.66 -7.39
N CYS A 24 -10.04 11.28 -7.19
CA CYS A 24 -10.76 11.56 -5.94
C CYS A 24 -10.09 10.88 -4.73
N LEU A 25 -9.63 9.64 -4.90
CA LEU A 25 -8.89 8.91 -3.86
C LEU A 25 -7.60 9.62 -3.49
N THR A 26 -6.80 10.06 -4.47
CA THR A 26 -5.56 10.80 -4.20
C THR A 26 -5.79 12.05 -3.33
N ILE A 27 -6.86 12.81 -3.59
CA ILE A 27 -7.19 14.02 -2.81
C ILE A 27 -7.41 13.70 -1.33
N VAL A 28 -7.92 12.51 -1.02
CA VAL A 28 -8.18 12.04 0.35
C VAL A 28 -6.97 11.32 0.95
N GLU A 29 -6.29 10.50 0.16
CA GLU A 29 -5.11 9.70 0.54
C GLU A 29 -3.96 10.58 1.02
N VAL A 30 -3.53 11.52 0.18
CA VAL A 30 -2.35 12.35 0.44
C VAL A 30 -2.41 13.04 1.81
N PRO A 31 -3.47 13.78 2.19
CA PRO A 31 -3.52 14.43 3.50
C PRO A 31 -3.52 13.41 4.66
N ILE A 32 -4.17 12.25 4.49
CA ILE A 32 -4.19 11.19 5.52
C ILE A 32 -2.79 10.59 5.70
N HIS A 33 -2.10 10.24 4.61
CA HIS A 33 -0.73 9.71 4.64
C HIS A 33 0.25 10.71 5.26
N VAL A 34 0.16 11.99 4.91
CA VAL A 34 0.98 13.06 5.48
C VAL A 34 0.72 13.19 6.98
N TYR A 35 -0.55 13.18 7.40
CA TYR A 35 -0.91 13.29 8.82
C TYR A 35 -0.40 12.10 9.64
N VAL A 36 -0.57 10.86 9.16
CA VAL A 36 -0.05 9.68 9.86
C VAL A 36 1.47 9.64 9.87
N GLY A 37 2.12 10.08 8.78
CA GLY A 37 3.58 10.31 8.76
C GLY A 37 4.01 11.28 9.85
N TYR A 38 3.30 12.38 10.02
CA TYR A 38 3.50 13.32 11.13
C TYR A 38 3.33 12.65 12.50
N LEU A 39 2.28 11.85 12.71
CA LEU A 39 2.07 11.15 13.98
C LEU A 39 3.24 10.19 14.30
N ILE A 40 3.69 9.41 13.31
CA ILE A 40 4.82 8.49 13.48
C ILE A 40 6.09 9.28 13.84
N LEU A 41 6.38 10.38 13.16
CA LEU A 41 7.59 11.15 13.38
C LEU A 41 7.57 11.96 14.68
N PHE A 42 6.44 12.54 15.07
CA PHE A 42 6.40 13.54 16.15
C PHE A 42 5.62 13.11 17.39
N LYS A 43 4.78 12.08 17.31
CA LYS A 43 3.98 11.56 18.46
C LYS A 43 4.43 10.18 18.96
N SER A 44 5.41 9.56 18.31
CA SER A 44 6.04 8.32 18.82
C SER A 44 6.77 8.56 20.15
N PRO A 45 6.45 7.82 21.23
CA PRO A 45 7.13 7.95 22.52
C PRO A 45 8.55 7.36 22.50
N ASN A 46 9.38 7.75 23.49
CA ASN A 46 10.75 7.26 23.62
C ASN A 46 10.87 5.73 23.74
N SER A 47 9.85 5.06 24.29
CA SER A 47 9.80 3.59 24.38
C SER A 47 9.73 2.88 23.02
N MET A 48 9.38 3.60 21.94
CA MET A 48 9.30 3.06 20.57
C MET A 48 10.41 3.59 19.66
N LYS A 49 11.45 4.24 20.19
CA LYS A 49 12.46 4.96 19.39
C LYS A 49 13.15 4.08 18.33
N THR A 50 13.47 2.83 18.66
CA THR A 50 14.09 1.88 17.71
C THR A 50 13.12 1.46 16.60
N VAL A 51 11.86 1.16 16.96
CA VAL A 51 10.84 0.66 16.01
C VAL A 51 10.25 1.79 15.16
N LYS A 52 10.29 3.03 15.64
CA LYS A 52 9.78 4.24 14.97
C LYS A 52 10.27 4.36 13.54
N TRP A 53 11.57 4.17 13.31
CA TRP A 53 12.16 4.32 11.97
C TRP A 53 11.72 3.22 11.01
N TYR A 54 11.58 1.98 11.51
CA TYR A 54 11.04 0.88 10.71
C TYR A 54 9.56 1.09 10.37
N MET A 55 8.76 1.58 11.32
CA MET A 55 7.36 1.95 11.06
C MET A 55 7.25 3.09 10.05
N PHE A 56 8.10 4.10 10.17
CA PHE A 56 8.14 5.21 9.21
C PHE A 56 8.56 4.72 7.82
N ASN A 57 9.56 3.83 7.73
CA ASN A 57 9.99 3.24 6.46
C ASN A 57 8.84 2.49 5.77
N VAL A 58 8.11 1.64 6.51
CA VAL A 58 6.93 0.95 5.96
C VAL A 58 5.87 1.94 5.50
N HIS A 59 5.51 2.92 6.34
CA HIS A 59 4.51 3.93 6.00
C HIS A 59 4.91 4.76 4.78
N PHE A 60 6.19 5.11 4.64
CA PHE A 60 6.72 5.84 3.50
C PHE A 60 6.54 5.06 2.19
N TRP A 61 6.93 3.79 2.15
CA TRP A 61 6.80 2.98 0.94
C TRP A 61 5.33 2.69 0.57
N ILE A 62 4.47 2.43 1.56
CA ILE A 62 3.02 2.29 1.35
C ILE A 62 2.45 3.58 0.75
N SER A 63 2.70 4.73 1.39
CA SER A 63 2.18 6.02 0.93
C SER A 63 2.66 6.36 -0.48
N LEU A 64 3.90 6.02 -0.82
CA LEU A 64 4.45 6.23 -2.16
C LEU A 64 3.82 5.30 -3.20
N LEU A 65 3.58 4.03 -2.84
CA LEU A 65 2.88 3.07 -3.70
C LEU A 65 1.45 3.53 -3.98
N ASP A 66 0.71 3.97 -2.96
CA ASP A 66 -0.67 4.43 -3.11
C ASP A 66 -0.77 5.64 -4.04
N VAL A 67 0.07 6.68 -3.82
CA VAL A 67 0.16 7.84 -4.72
C VAL A 67 0.59 7.44 -6.14
N SER A 68 1.49 6.47 -6.26
CA SER A 68 1.89 5.97 -7.58
C SER A 68 0.73 5.29 -8.29
N PHE A 69 -0.10 4.53 -7.57
CA PHE A 69 -1.21 3.79 -8.13
C PHE A 69 -2.40 4.71 -8.45
N SER A 70 -2.78 5.62 -7.56
CA SER A 70 -3.96 6.49 -7.71
C SER A 70 -3.71 7.76 -8.53
N PHE A 71 -2.48 8.27 -8.60
CA PHE A 71 -2.19 9.54 -9.31
C PHE A 71 -1.17 9.42 -10.42
N LEU A 72 -0.01 8.82 -10.15
CA LEU A 72 1.09 8.83 -11.13
C LEU A 72 0.78 7.93 -12.33
N THR A 73 0.39 6.68 -12.08
CA THR A 73 0.12 5.70 -13.12
C THR A 73 -1.38 5.61 -13.44
N ALA A 74 -2.25 5.59 -12.41
CA ALA A 74 -3.69 5.37 -12.54
C ALA A 74 -4.02 4.26 -13.57
N PRO A 75 -3.58 3.01 -13.30
CA PRO A 75 -3.59 1.95 -14.29
C PRO A 75 -5.02 1.45 -14.56
N TYR A 76 -5.33 1.25 -15.83
CA TYR A 76 -6.51 0.53 -16.26
C TYR A 76 -6.08 -0.82 -16.84
N ILE A 77 -6.44 -1.93 -16.18
CA ILE A 77 -6.05 -3.28 -16.62
C ILE A 77 -7.20 -3.91 -17.40
N LEU A 78 -6.85 -4.41 -18.58
CA LEU A 78 -7.69 -5.16 -19.49
C LEU A 78 -7.59 -6.66 -19.15
N PHE A 79 -8.69 -7.24 -18.71
CA PHE A 79 -8.81 -8.68 -18.47
C PHE A 79 -9.38 -9.37 -19.72
N PRO A 80 -8.92 -10.58 -20.13
CA PRO A 80 -7.98 -11.49 -19.45
C PRO A 80 -6.50 -11.32 -19.82
N THR A 81 -6.15 -10.39 -20.71
CA THR A 81 -4.78 -10.24 -21.21
C THR A 81 -3.80 -9.70 -20.17
N PHE A 82 -4.30 -9.11 -19.07
CA PHE A 82 -3.51 -8.34 -18.10
C PHE A 82 -2.67 -7.24 -18.75
N SER A 83 -3.04 -6.81 -19.95
CA SER A 83 -2.49 -5.61 -20.56
C SER A 83 -3.12 -4.40 -19.88
N GLY A 84 -2.40 -3.30 -19.77
CA GLY A 84 -2.96 -2.10 -19.16
C GLY A 84 -2.39 -0.85 -19.76
N TYR A 85 -3.15 0.23 -19.65
CA TYR A 85 -2.71 1.57 -20.00
C TYR A 85 -2.98 2.51 -18.83
N GLY A 86 -2.03 3.41 -18.57
CA GLY A 86 -2.15 4.40 -17.51
C GLY A 86 -3.00 5.60 -17.96
N SER A 87 -3.78 6.16 -17.04
CA SER A 87 -4.47 7.45 -17.22
C SER A 87 -3.91 8.55 -16.29
N GLY A 88 -2.82 8.25 -15.60
CA GLY A 88 -2.26 9.13 -14.58
C GLY A 88 -1.36 10.23 -15.11
N PHE A 89 -0.75 10.95 -14.17
CA PHE A 89 0.14 12.07 -14.46
C PHE A 89 1.36 11.68 -15.32
N LEU A 90 1.90 10.46 -15.16
CA LEU A 90 3.03 9.98 -15.97
C LEU A 90 2.65 9.77 -17.43
N MET A 91 1.40 9.35 -17.71
CA MET A 91 0.90 9.26 -19.08
C MET A 91 0.77 10.65 -19.70
N TRP A 92 0.31 11.65 -18.93
CA TRP A 92 0.26 13.05 -19.39
C TRP A 92 1.64 13.61 -19.74
N LEU A 93 2.69 13.19 -19.03
CA LEU A 93 4.08 13.52 -19.35
C LEU A 93 4.67 12.74 -20.53
N GLY A 94 3.92 11.81 -21.12
CA GLY A 94 4.39 10.94 -22.21
C GLY A 94 5.42 9.90 -21.77
N VAL A 95 5.44 9.53 -20.48
CA VAL A 95 6.33 8.48 -19.96
C VAL A 95 5.84 7.12 -20.48
N ASP A 96 6.76 6.31 -20.97
CA ASP A 96 6.46 5.01 -21.54
C ASP A 96 5.70 4.09 -20.54
N PRO A 97 4.61 3.40 -20.97
CA PRO A 97 3.82 2.53 -20.10
C PRO A 97 4.61 1.40 -19.43
N PHE A 98 5.68 0.90 -20.05
CA PHE A 98 6.56 -0.09 -19.45
C PHE A 98 7.30 0.49 -18.23
N VAL A 99 7.77 1.73 -18.33
CA VAL A 99 8.43 2.42 -17.21
C VAL A 99 7.44 2.65 -16.06
N GLN A 100 6.20 3.05 -16.37
CA GLN A 100 5.16 3.23 -15.36
C GLN A 100 4.82 1.91 -14.63
N THR A 101 4.69 0.82 -15.39
CA THR A 101 4.43 -0.53 -14.83
C THR A 101 5.60 -1.00 -13.98
N THR A 102 6.83 -0.81 -14.46
CA THR A 102 8.06 -1.14 -13.73
C THR A 102 8.13 -0.38 -12.40
N LEU A 103 7.79 0.91 -12.40
CA LEU A 103 7.74 1.73 -11.18
C LEU A 103 6.78 1.13 -10.14
N VAL A 104 5.54 0.82 -10.52
CA VAL A 104 4.53 0.26 -9.60
C VAL A 104 4.99 -1.09 -9.03
N ILE A 105 5.61 -1.95 -9.84
CA ILE A 105 6.06 -3.27 -9.37
C ILE A 105 7.26 -3.14 -8.42
N ILE A 106 8.21 -2.26 -8.71
CA ILE A 106 9.33 -1.96 -7.79
C ILE A 106 8.79 -1.40 -6.46
N LEU A 107 7.84 -0.47 -6.51
CA LEU A 107 7.21 0.09 -5.30
C LEU A 107 6.46 -0.97 -4.49
N THR A 108 5.80 -1.90 -5.16
CA THR A 108 5.11 -3.04 -4.52
C THR A 108 6.13 -3.95 -3.82
N GLY A 109 7.21 -4.34 -4.52
CA GLY A 109 8.26 -5.20 -3.96
C GLY A 109 8.98 -4.56 -2.78
N THR A 110 9.35 -3.28 -2.90
CA THR A 110 10.00 -2.51 -1.82
C THR A 110 9.08 -2.33 -0.61
N THR A 111 7.77 -2.16 -0.82
CA THR A 111 6.77 -2.13 0.26
C THR A 111 6.71 -3.46 1.00
N VAL A 112 6.60 -4.60 0.30
CA VAL A 112 6.59 -5.94 0.92
C VAL A 112 7.88 -6.17 1.72
N LEU A 113 9.03 -5.82 1.16
CA LEU A 113 10.32 -5.97 1.83
C LEU A 113 10.48 -5.02 3.01
N SER A 114 9.91 -3.81 2.96
CA SER A 114 9.89 -2.90 4.11
C SER A 114 9.15 -3.49 5.30
N ILE A 115 8.04 -4.20 5.05
CA ILE A 115 7.27 -4.91 6.08
C ILE A 115 8.08 -6.07 6.64
N ALA A 116 8.74 -6.85 5.79
CA ALA A 116 9.63 -7.94 6.22
C ALA A 116 10.76 -7.43 7.13
N VAL A 117 11.36 -6.28 6.79
CA VAL A 117 12.39 -5.64 7.63
C VAL A 117 11.84 -5.20 8.98
N LEU A 118 10.62 -4.65 9.04
CA LEU A 118 9.96 -4.33 10.32
C LEU A 118 9.76 -5.59 11.18
N PHE A 119 9.34 -6.70 10.58
CA PHE A 119 9.18 -7.98 11.29
C PHE A 119 10.52 -8.56 11.75
N GLU A 120 11.58 -8.51 10.94
CA GLU A 120 12.92 -8.97 11.34
C GLU A 120 13.46 -8.15 12.53
N ASN A 121 13.23 -6.83 12.53
CA ASN A 121 13.58 -5.98 13.67
C ASN A 121 12.83 -6.41 14.94
N ARG A 122 11.51 -6.68 14.85
CA ARG A 122 10.73 -7.15 16.01
C ARG A 122 11.16 -8.55 16.47
N TYR A 123 11.44 -9.44 15.52
CA TYR A 123 11.90 -10.79 15.79
C TYR A 123 13.25 -10.77 16.54
N THR A 124 14.21 -9.97 16.08
CA THR A 124 15.54 -9.85 16.72
C THR A 124 15.45 -9.36 18.16
N ILE A 125 14.52 -8.44 18.46
CA ILE A 125 14.31 -7.92 19.82
C ILE A 125 13.77 -9.02 20.76
N MET A 126 12.90 -9.90 20.27
CA MET A 126 12.22 -10.93 21.07
C MET A 126 13.06 -12.20 21.23
N ASP A 127 13.72 -12.65 20.17
CA ASP A 127 14.48 -13.92 20.15
C ASP A 127 15.88 -13.76 20.76
N SER A 128 16.42 -12.53 20.83
CA SER A 128 17.81 -12.26 21.28
C SER A 128 18.88 -13.12 20.59
N SER A 129 18.55 -13.71 19.43
CA SER A 129 19.42 -14.60 18.66
C SER A 129 20.31 -13.77 17.75
N TYR A 130 21.54 -13.53 18.21
CA TYR A 130 22.59 -12.80 17.48
C TYR A 130 23.56 -13.71 16.71
N GLY A 131 23.14 -14.94 16.40
CA GLY A 131 23.99 -15.94 15.76
C GLY A 131 24.15 -15.78 14.24
N PHE A 132 24.78 -16.79 13.63
CA PHE A 132 24.94 -16.93 12.18
C PHE A 132 23.63 -16.74 11.40
N TRP A 133 22.54 -17.36 11.87
CA TRP A 133 21.22 -17.26 11.24
C TRP A 133 20.65 -15.83 11.19
N SER A 134 20.96 -14.98 12.18
CA SER A 134 20.56 -13.56 12.17
C SER A 134 21.24 -12.79 11.04
N HIS A 135 22.53 -13.06 10.82
CA HIS A 135 23.30 -12.44 9.74
C HIS A 135 22.81 -12.91 8.37
N VAL A 136 22.57 -14.21 8.20
CA VAL A 136 22.03 -14.76 6.95
C VAL A 136 20.69 -14.12 6.59
N ARG A 137 19.73 -14.04 7.52
CA ARG A 137 18.41 -13.41 7.26
C ARG A 137 18.54 -11.94 6.85
N LYS A 138 19.35 -11.16 7.57
CA LYS A 138 19.58 -9.74 7.25
C LYS A 138 20.23 -9.57 5.87
N SER A 139 21.22 -10.39 5.54
CA SER A 139 21.84 -10.38 4.22
C SER A 139 20.85 -10.77 3.12
N LEU A 140 19.99 -11.77 3.35
CA LEU A 140 18.93 -12.16 2.40
C LEU A 140 17.93 -11.02 2.15
N LEU A 141 17.54 -10.26 3.18
CA LEU A 141 16.67 -9.09 3.01
C LEU A 141 17.32 -8.00 2.15
N ILE A 142 18.63 -7.77 2.31
CA ILE A 142 19.37 -6.82 1.46
C ILE A 142 19.44 -7.31 0.02
N ILE A 143 19.74 -8.61 -0.19
CA ILE A 143 19.78 -9.21 -1.53
C ILE A 143 18.41 -9.12 -2.21
N PHE A 144 17.32 -9.43 -1.49
CA PHE A 144 15.98 -9.31 -2.03
C PHE A 144 15.61 -7.87 -2.35
N GLN A 145 16.11 -6.88 -1.61
CA GLN A 145 15.90 -5.49 -1.99
C GLN A 145 16.64 -5.08 -3.27
N LEU A 146 17.90 -5.50 -3.41
CA LEU A 146 18.64 -5.26 -4.65
C LEU A 146 17.98 -5.97 -5.85
N ALA A 147 17.47 -7.18 -5.64
CA ALA A 147 16.72 -7.91 -6.64
C ALA A 147 15.41 -7.19 -7.00
N ALA A 148 14.62 -6.73 -6.03
CA ALA A 148 13.36 -6.04 -6.28
C ALA A 148 13.52 -4.80 -7.17
N VAL A 149 14.62 -4.06 -7.02
CA VAL A 149 14.91 -2.86 -7.83
C VAL A 149 15.44 -3.20 -9.23
N THR A 150 16.14 -4.33 -9.39
CA THR A 150 16.79 -4.71 -10.67
C THR A 150 16.06 -5.77 -11.47
N TYR A 151 15.06 -6.45 -10.89
CA TYR A 151 14.39 -7.61 -11.48
C TYR A 151 13.73 -7.34 -12.84
N PHE A 152 13.24 -6.13 -13.08
CA PHE A 152 12.59 -5.75 -14.34
C PHE A 152 13.54 -5.28 -15.45
N ILE A 153 14.82 -5.03 -15.15
CA ILE A 153 15.80 -4.58 -16.14
C ILE A 153 15.95 -5.56 -17.31
N PRO A 154 16.05 -6.90 -17.10
CA PRO A 154 16.15 -7.85 -18.20
C PRO A 154 14.91 -7.89 -19.09
N PHE A 155 13.72 -7.66 -18.52
CA PHE A 155 12.46 -7.69 -19.25
C PHE A 155 12.34 -6.57 -20.27
N TYR A 156 13.00 -5.43 -20.05
CA TYR A 156 13.05 -4.33 -21.02
C TYR A 156 13.55 -4.78 -22.39
N TYR A 157 14.53 -5.69 -22.42
CA TYR A 157 15.13 -6.17 -23.67
C TYR A 157 14.35 -7.32 -24.32
N LEU A 158 13.38 -7.91 -23.62
CA LEU A 158 12.57 -9.03 -24.08
C LEU A 158 11.18 -8.59 -24.57
N LEU A 159 10.85 -7.30 -24.44
CA LEU A 159 9.54 -6.78 -24.84
C LEU A 159 9.36 -6.83 -26.36
N PRO A 160 8.26 -7.43 -26.84
CA PRO A 160 7.87 -7.31 -28.24
C PRO A 160 7.46 -5.87 -28.56
N ASP A 161 7.40 -5.56 -29.85
CA ASP A 161 6.88 -4.29 -30.33
C ASP A 161 5.39 -4.10 -29.96
N GLN A 162 4.97 -2.86 -29.72
CA GLN A 162 3.59 -2.54 -29.33
C GLN A 162 2.55 -2.97 -30.38
N THR A 163 2.93 -2.98 -31.66
CA THR A 163 2.03 -3.35 -32.76
C THR A 163 1.66 -4.83 -32.72
N SER A 164 2.63 -5.73 -32.56
CA SER A 164 2.37 -7.17 -32.40
C SER A 164 1.61 -7.47 -31.10
N GLY A 165 1.88 -6.72 -30.03
CA GLY A 165 1.12 -6.82 -28.78
C GLY A 165 -0.36 -6.48 -28.94
N LEU A 166 -0.70 -5.44 -29.71
CA LEU A 166 -2.08 -5.02 -29.94
C LEU A 166 -2.88 -6.09 -30.70
N GLU A 167 -2.28 -6.72 -31.70
CA GLU A 167 -2.93 -7.80 -32.48
C GLU A 167 -3.31 -8.97 -31.58
N VAL A 168 -2.39 -9.41 -30.70
CA VAL A 168 -2.65 -10.49 -29.73
C VAL A 168 -3.75 -10.10 -28.74
N ILE A 169 -3.73 -8.86 -28.24
CA ILE A 169 -4.78 -8.39 -27.31
C ILE A 169 -6.14 -8.43 -27.99
N MET A 170 -6.26 -7.90 -29.21
CA MET A 170 -7.52 -7.89 -29.96
C MET A 170 -8.04 -9.31 -30.22
N GLU A 171 -7.17 -10.24 -30.60
CA GLU A 171 -7.55 -11.64 -30.81
C GLU A 171 -8.10 -12.29 -29.52
N VAL A 172 -7.39 -12.10 -28.40
CA VAL A 172 -7.81 -12.66 -27.11
C VAL A 172 -9.13 -12.03 -26.63
N PHE A 173 -9.31 -10.72 -26.81
CA PHE A 173 -10.55 -10.04 -26.45
C PHE A 173 -11.73 -10.55 -27.28
N VAL A 174 -11.59 -10.68 -28.60
CA VAL A 174 -12.67 -11.23 -29.44
C VAL A 174 -13.08 -12.64 -29.01
N ARG A 175 -12.12 -13.46 -28.54
CA ARG A 175 -12.37 -14.84 -28.14
C ARG A 175 -12.89 -15.00 -26.71
N SER A 176 -12.48 -14.13 -25.79
CA SER A 176 -12.58 -14.39 -24.35
C SER A 176 -13.00 -13.18 -23.52
N TYR A 177 -13.49 -12.11 -24.16
CA TYR A 177 -14.04 -10.97 -23.45
C TYR A 177 -15.32 -11.34 -22.69
N GLU A 178 -15.33 -10.98 -21.41
CA GLU A 178 -16.50 -11.13 -20.55
C GLU A 178 -16.66 -9.81 -19.76
N GLU A 179 -17.81 -9.16 -19.96
CA GLU A 179 -18.08 -7.82 -19.38
C GLU A 179 -18.09 -7.88 -17.84
N ASP A 180 -18.74 -8.89 -17.27
CA ASP A 180 -18.84 -9.07 -15.81
C ASP A 180 -17.46 -9.27 -15.17
N VAL A 181 -16.56 -10.01 -15.83
CA VAL A 181 -15.21 -10.24 -15.31
C VAL A 181 -14.36 -8.98 -15.39
N THR A 182 -14.54 -8.18 -16.45
CA THR A 182 -13.90 -6.87 -16.56
C THR A 182 -14.39 -5.92 -15.46
N ALA A 183 -15.69 -5.93 -15.15
CA ALA A 183 -16.26 -5.16 -14.06
C ALA A 183 -15.67 -5.57 -12.70
N ILE A 184 -15.59 -6.88 -12.44
CA ILE A 184 -14.95 -7.42 -11.23
C ILE A 184 -13.49 -6.99 -11.15
N ASN A 185 -12.74 -7.02 -12.26
CA ASN A 185 -11.36 -6.57 -12.29
C ASN A 185 -11.22 -5.09 -11.90
N ASN A 186 -12.06 -4.21 -12.46
CA ASN A 186 -12.05 -2.79 -12.10
C ASN A 186 -12.39 -2.57 -10.61
N ILE A 187 -13.38 -3.29 -10.07
CA ILE A 187 -13.70 -3.26 -8.65
C ILE A 187 -12.53 -3.76 -7.80
N CYS A 188 -11.88 -4.85 -8.19
CA CYS A 188 -10.69 -5.39 -7.51
C CYS A 188 -9.57 -4.36 -7.48
N LEU A 189 -9.30 -3.66 -8.59
CA LEU A 189 -8.28 -2.62 -8.66
C LEU A 189 -8.61 -1.42 -7.77
N LEU A 190 -9.90 -1.05 -7.67
CA LEU A 190 -10.34 -0.01 -6.74
C LEU A 190 -10.16 -0.44 -5.28
N ILE A 191 -10.47 -1.69 -4.93
CA ILE A 191 -10.21 -2.24 -3.59
C ILE A 191 -8.72 -2.22 -3.28
N VAL A 192 -7.89 -2.67 -4.23
CA VAL A 192 -6.42 -2.62 -4.11
C VAL A 192 -5.96 -1.19 -3.91
N SER A 193 -6.44 -0.19 -4.65
CA SER A 193 -6.02 1.20 -4.43
C SER A 193 -6.38 1.74 -3.04
N ASN A 194 -7.51 1.34 -2.47
CA ASN A 194 -7.95 1.82 -1.15
C ASN A 194 -7.25 1.15 0.04
N HIS A 195 -6.52 0.05 -0.16
CA HIS A 195 -5.91 -0.71 0.94
C HIS A 195 -4.95 0.15 1.78
N GLY A 196 -4.25 1.10 1.14
CA GLY A 196 -3.33 2.05 1.75
C GLY A 196 -3.97 3.00 2.76
N ILE A 197 -5.16 3.52 2.43
CA ILE A 197 -5.96 4.34 3.35
C ILE A 197 -6.38 3.51 4.56
N VAL A 198 -6.91 2.30 4.31
CA VAL A 198 -7.41 1.43 5.39
C VAL A 198 -6.29 1.07 6.36
N THR A 199 -5.10 0.74 5.85
CA THR A 199 -3.93 0.46 6.69
C THR A 199 -3.46 1.70 7.44
N THR A 200 -3.45 2.86 6.79
CA THR A 200 -3.05 4.14 7.39
C THR A 200 -3.98 4.57 8.53
N ILE A 201 -5.30 4.48 8.30
CA ILE A 201 -6.31 4.72 9.34
C ILE A 201 -6.12 3.71 10.49
N SER A 202 -5.87 2.44 10.18
CA SER A 202 -5.63 1.41 11.19
C SER A 202 -4.43 1.74 12.08
N ILE A 203 -3.32 2.24 11.52
CA ILE A 203 -2.15 2.69 12.31
C ILE A 203 -2.57 3.74 13.33
N MET A 204 -3.36 4.72 12.92
CA MET A 204 -3.85 5.79 13.80
C MET A 204 -4.74 5.25 14.94
N PHE A 205 -5.61 4.28 14.69
CA PHE A 205 -6.51 3.70 15.69
C PHE A 205 -5.85 2.67 16.62
N ILE A 206 -4.92 1.85 16.11
CA ILE A 206 -4.29 0.75 16.86
C ILE A 206 -3.27 1.30 17.86
N HIS A 207 -2.42 2.24 17.43
CA HIS A 207 -1.36 2.75 18.26
C HIS A 207 -1.89 3.78 19.27
N LYS A 208 -1.89 3.39 20.56
CA LYS A 208 -2.29 4.26 21.69
C LYS A 208 -1.77 5.71 21.60
N PRO A 209 -0.46 5.98 21.39
CA PRO A 209 0.02 7.37 21.32
C PRO A 209 -0.57 8.16 20.14
N TYR A 210 -0.86 7.50 19.02
CA TYR A 210 -1.41 8.15 17.82
C TYR A 210 -2.90 8.40 17.97
N ARG A 211 -3.65 7.41 18.47
CA ARG A 211 -5.07 7.53 18.78
C ARG A 211 -5.33 8.59 19.84
N ASP A 212 -4.55 8.59 20.92
CA ASP A 212 -4.67 9.59 22.00
C ASP A 212 -4.30 10.99 21.48
N ALA A 213 -3.33 11.13 20.57
CA ALA A 213 -3.00 12.41 19.95
C ALA A 213 -4.09 12.93 18.99
N THR A 214 -4.79 12.03 18.29
CA THR A 214 -5.81 12.37 17.29
C THR A 214 -7.17 12.63 17.94
N PHE A 215 -7.59 11.74 18.84
CA PHE A 215 -8.97 11.68 19.36
C PHE A 215 -9.08 12.07 20.84
N ARG A 216 -8.10 12.82 21.37
CA ARG A 216 -8.06 13.22 22.78
C ARG A 216 -9.38 13.81 23.28
N TYR A 217 -10.01 14.64 22.45
CA TYR A 217 -11.25 15.35 22.79
C TYR A 217 -12.53 14.51 22.64
N LEU A 218 -12.47 13.38 21.94
CA LEU A 218 -13.60 12.45 21.83
C LEU A 218 -13.70 11.52 23.05
N ARG A 219 -12.69 11.53 23.93
CA ARG A 219 -12.67 10.72 25.14
C ARG A 219 -13.42 11.46 26.24
N THR A 220 -14.68 11.09 26.46
CA THR A 220 -15.37 11.38 27.72
C THR A 220 -14.53 10.79 28.85
N GLU A 221 -13.89 11.64 29.65
CA GLU A 221 -13.16 11.26 30.86
C GLU A 221 -14.10 10.43 31.76
N ARG A 222 -13.95 9.10 31.79
CA ARG A 222 -14.53 8.29 32.86
C ARG A 222 -13.71 8.62 34.10
N LYS A 223 -14.28 9.43 35.01
CA LYS A 223 -13.70 9.71 36.33
C LYS A 223 -13.24 8.39 36.96
N PRO A 224 -12.02 8.31 37.51
CA PRO A 224 -11.59 7.14 38.25
C PRO A 224 -12.59 6.89 39.39
N LYS A 225 -13.07 5.63 39.52
CA LYS A 225 -13.83 5.22 40.70
C LYS A 225 -12.92 5.47 41.91
N ALA A 226 -13.38 6.27 42.86
CA ALA A 226 -12.69 6.44 44.13
C ALA A 226 -12.50 5.06 44.75
N GLU A 227 -11.24 4.67 45.00
CA GLU A 227 -10.96 3.49 45.80
C GLU A 227 -11.51 3.73 47.22
N PRO A 228 -12.24 2.78 47.81
CA PRO A 228 -12.67 2.91 49.18
C PRO A 228 -11.42 2.94 50.07
N PHE A 229 -11.32 3.99 50.87
CA PHE A 229 -10.27 4.19 51.87
C PHE A 229 -10.14 2.93 52.73
N SER A 230 -9.09 2.13 52.52
CA SER A 230 -8.79 0.99 53.38
C SER A 230 -8.17 1.54 54.67
N VAL A 231 -8.95 1.54 55.74
CA VAL A 231 -8.46 1.81 57.09
C VAL A 231 -7.55 0.65 57.49
N VAL A 232 -6.24 0.87 57.45
CA VAL A 232 -5.26 -0.05 58.01
C VAL A 232 -5.38 0.04 59.54
N LEU A 233 -6.01 -0.96 60.15
CA LEU A 233 -5.96 -1.13 61.61
C LEU A 233 -4.56 -1.61 62.00
N PRO A 234 -3.89 -0.99 62.99
CA PRO A 234 -2.62 -1.49 63.51
C PRO A 234 -2.87 -2.78 64.26
N THR A 235 -2.29 -3.88 63.78
CA THR A 235 -2.22 -5.15 64.50
C THR A 235 -1.40 -4.94 65.78
N ALA A 236 -2.06 -5.11 66.93
CA ALA A 236 -1.42 -5.13 68.23
C ALA A 236 -0.42 -6.29 68.30
N ILE A 237 0.78 -5.98 68.77
CA ILE A 237 1.84 -6.93 69.10
C ILE A 237 1.42 -7.64 70.39
N ALA A 238 1.40 -8.97 70.37
CA ALA A 238 1.44 -9.84 71.54
C ALA A 238 2.36 -11.02 71.23
#